data_AF-A0A915IYQ7-F1
#
_entry.id   AF-A0A915IYQ7-F1
#
_cell.length_a   1.000
_cell.length_b   1.000
_cell.length_c   1.000
_cell.angle_alpha   90.00
_cell.angle_beta   90.00
_cell.angle_gamma   90.00
#
_symmetry.space_group_name_H-M   'P 1'
#
loop_
_entity.id
_entity.type
_entity.pdbx_description
1 polymer ?
#
loop_
_entity_poly.entity_id
_entity_poly.type
_entity_poly.pdbx_seq_one_letter_code
_entity_poly.pdbx_strand_id
1 'polypeptide(L)'
;MIKEQVNVLRQNVGTRVQSLEQDIDKFAARWYQLKPNPDILESKSDNKTLVHAIEFIKEKKLEFNDLLEQKEKLCSEAEQFDLKKPEFLVLEEVKSDLEIVGSNWLLFEEFNNALEVLVKEDWISFRNRLYVFEEVLSIWNEKLRNSPLTHVAVRLKGEIEFYQVVDVKFY
;
A
#
# COMPACT_ATOMS: atom_id res chain seq x y z
N MET A 1 12.11 -6.66 47.87
CA MET A 1 12.78 -5.87 46.81
C MET A 1 12.60 -6.45 45.41
N ILE A 2 13.19 -7.60 45.05
CA ILE A 2 13.08 -8.13 43.65
C ILE A 2 11.61 -8.39 43.22
N LYS A 3 10.79 -9.02 44.08
CA LYS A 3 9.37 -9.27 43.78
C LYS A 3 8.53 -7.99 43.59
N GLU A 4 8.93 -6.91 44.23
CA GLU A 4 8.22 -5.63 44.20
C GLU A 4 8.58 -4.85 42.94
N GLN A 5 9.84 -4.90 42.52
CA GLN A 5 10.30 -4.39 41.23
C GLN A 5 9.63 -5.13 40.05
N VAL A 6 9.49 -6.46 40.12
CA VAL A 6 8.81 -7.24 39.08
C VAL A 6 7.32 -6.87 38.95
N ASN A 7 6.64 -6.59 40.06
CA ASN A 7 5.24 -6.15 40.03
C ASN A 7 5.08 -4.76 39.40
N VAL A 8 5.96 -3.81 39.74
CA VAL A 8 5.97 -2.48 39.12
C VAL A 8 6.24 -2.56 37.62
N LEU A 9 7.17 -3.43 37.20
CA LEU A 9 7.46 -3.66 35.78
C LEU A 9 6.28 -4.28 35.04
N ARG A 10 5.61 -5.28 35.62
CA ARG A 10 4.40 -5.88 35.04
C ARG A 10 3.28 -4.84 34.87
N GLN A 11 3.08 -3.96 35.84
CA GLN A 11 2.09 -2.89 35.74
C GLN A 11 2.46 -1.89 34.63
N ASN A 12 3.73 -1.53 34.50
CA ASN A 12 4.21 -0.63 33.44
C ASN A 12 4.00 -1.24 32.05
N VAL A 13 4.40 -2.50 31.84
CA VAL A 13 4.16 -3.23 30.59
C VAL A 13 2.66 -3.29 30.29
N GLY A 14 1.82 -3.56 31.29
CA GLY A 14 0.36 -3.55 31.13
C GLY A 14 -0.19 -2.20 30.66
N THR A 15 0.26 -1.09 31.25
CA THR A 15 -0.14 0.26 30.82
C THR A 15 0.31 0.56 29.40
N ARG A 16 1.52 0.15 29.01
CA ARG A 16 2.04 0.37 27.65
C ARG A 16 1.32 -0.50 26.61
N VAL A 17 0.93 -1.73 26.96
CA VAL A 17 0.09 -2.58 26.12
C VAL A 17 -1.26 -1.90 25.88
N GLN A 18 -1.93 -1.41 26.92
CA GLN A 18 -3.20 -0.69 26.77
C GLN A 18 -3.06 0.60 25.94
N SER A 19 -1.95 1.34 26.10
CA SER A 19 -1.69 2.51 25.29
C SER A 19 -1.53 2.14 23.81
N LEU A 20 -0.77 1.10 23.52
CA LEU A 20 -0.55 0.63 22.15
C LEU A 20 -1.87 0.10 21.54
N GLU A 21 -2.69 -0.63 22.30
CA GLU A 21 -4.03 -1.06 21.87
C GLU A 21 -4.89 0.14 21.47
N GLN A 22 -4.94 1.20 22.28
CA GLN A 22 -5.70 2.41 21.96
C GLN A 22 -5.18 3.11 20.70
N ASP A 23 -3.87 3.12 20.48
CA ASP A 23 -3.28 3.76 19.30
C ASP A 23 -3.49 2.92 18.04
N ILE A 24 -3.48 1.58 18.16
CA ILE A 24 -3.90 0.65 17.11
C ILE A 24 -5.36 0.88 16.75
N ASP A 25 -6.26 0.97 17.74
CA ASP A 25 -7.70 1.18 17.50
C ASP A 25 -7.97 2.52 16.81
N LYS A 26 -7.29 3.59 17.23
CA LYS A 26 -7.38 4.90 16.57
C LYS A 26 -6.87 4.84 15.14
N PHE A 27 -5.75 4.16 14.90
CA PHE A 27 -5.21 3.97 13.56
C PHE A 27 -6.18 3.18 12.69
N ALA A 28 -6.68 2.04 13.20
CA ALA A 28 -7.65 1.19 12.51
C ALA A 28 -8.91 1.96 12.12
N ALA A 29 -9.49 2.72 13.05
CA ALA A 29 -10.68 3.53 12.80
C ALA A 29 -10.44 4.55 11.67
N ARG A 30 -9.30 5.26 11.69
CA ARG A 30 -8.94 6.22 10.64
C ARG A 30 -8.67 5.53 9.30
N TRP A 31 -7.98 4.39 9.32
CA TRP A 31 -7.68 3.59 8.14
C TRP A 31 -8.97 3.13 7.47
N TYR A 32 -9.88 2.48 8.20
CA TYR A 32 -11.13 1.99 7.61
C TYR A 32 -12.07 3.10 7.14
N GLN A 33 -11.98 4.29 7.74
CA GLN A 33 -12.76 5.46 7.31
C GLN A 33 -12.21 6.09 6.02
N LEU A 34 -10.89 6.14 5.86
CA LEU A 34 -10.23 6.93 4.81
C LEU A 34 -9.57 6.09 3.72
N LYS A 35 -9.51 4.75 3.87
CA LYS A 35 -8.85 3.89 2.89
C LYS A 35 -9.45 4.12 1.50
N PRO A 36 -8.62 4.22 0.45
CA PRO A 36 -9.11 4.47 -0.90
C PRO A 36 -10.09 3.38 -1.33
N ASN A 37 -11.32 3.79 -1.66
CA ASN A 37 -12.33 2.87 -2.17
C ASN A 37 -11.91 2.39 -3.58
N PRO A 38 -12.01 1.08 -3.89
CA PRO A 38 -11.89 0.56 -5.25
C PRO A 38 -12.70 1.33 -6.30
N ASP A 39 -13.82 1.97 -5.94
CA ASP A 39 -14.64 2.78 -6.86
C ASP A 39 -13.86 4.00 -7.43
N ILE A 40 -12.83 4.49 -6.73
CA ILE A 40 -11.95 5.55 -7.22
C ILE A 40 -11.17 5.05 -8.46
N LEU A 41 -11.04 3.74 -8.66
CA LEU A 41 -10.39 3.17 -9.83
C LEU A 41 -11.32 3.11 -11.04
N GLU A 42 -12.55 3.61 -10.97
CA GLU A 42 -13.41 3.72 -12.14
C GLU A 42 -12.86 4.70 -13.20
N SER A 43 -13.22 4.48 -14.45
CA SER A 43 -12.71 5.20 -15.64
C SER A 43 -12.87 6.73 -15.63
N LYS A 44 -13.65 7.28 -14.68
CA LYS A 44 -13.92 8.72 -14.58
C LYS A 44 -13.02 9.45 -13.57
N SER A 45 -12.19 8.75 -12.81
CA SER A 45 -11.38 9.40 -11.78
C SER A 45 -10.14 10.06 -12.38
N ASP A 46 -9.90 11.31 -11.99
CA ASP A 46 -8.72 12.05 -12.41
C ASP A 46 -7.44 11.41 -11.88
N ASN A 47 -6.38 11.44 -12.70
CA ASN A 47 -5.05 10.91 -12.33
C ASN A 47 -4.52 11.50 -11.00
N LYS A 48 -4.84 12.77 -10.72
CA LYS A 48 -4.50 13.41 -9.44
C LYS A 48 -5.06 12.67 -8.23
N THR A 49 -6.31 12.23 -8.28
CA THR A 49 -6.96 11.49 -7.18
C THR A 49 -6.28 10.14 -6.95
N LEU A 50 -5.84 9.49 -8.03
CA LEU A 50 -5.13 8.21 -7.98
C LEU A 50 -3.74 8.36 -7.36
N VAL A 51 -3.00 9.40 -7.73
CA VAL A 51 -1.70 9.73 -7.11
C VAL A 51 -1.85 10.01 -5.62
N HIS A 52 -2.84 10.83 -5.22
CA HIS A 52 -3.10 11.10 -3.81
C HIS A 52 -3.47 9.84 -3.02
N ALA A 53 -4.21 8.90 -3.63
CA ALA A 53 -4.53 7.63 -3.00
C ALA A 53 -3.29 6.77 -2.76
N ILE A 54 -2.35 6.72 -3.72
CA ILE A 54 -1.06 6.03 -3.56
C ILE A 54 -0.24 6.66 -2.44
N GLU A 55 -0.12 7.99 -2.43
CA GLU A 55 0.62 8.73 -1.39
C GLU A 55 0.04 8.48 -0.01
N PHE A 56 -1.29 8.52 0.13
CA PHE A 56 -1.99 8.22 1.36
C PHE A 56 -1.69 6.79 1.86
N ILE A 57 -1.73 5.79 0.97
CA ILE A 57 -1.42 4.40 1.35
C ILE A 57 0.03 4.27 1.82
N LYS A 58 0.98 4.93 1.14
CA LYS A 58 2.39 4.92 1.55
C LYS A 58 2.59 5.55 2.91
N GLU A 59 1.97 6.71 3.15
CA GLU A 59 2.01 7.39 4.46
C GLU A 59 1.45 6.49 5.56
N LYS A 60 0.28 5.88 5.33
CA LYS A 60 -0.33 4.96 6.32
C LYS A 60 0.48 3.71 6.56
N LYS A 61 1.18 3.19 5.55
CA LYS A 61 2.11 2.07 5.71
C LYS A 61 3.31 2.45 6.59
N LEU A 62 3.83 3.68 6.47
CA LEU A 62 4.91 4.17 7.33
C LEU A 62 4.42 4.32 8.78
N GLU A 63 3.29 4.99 9.01
CA GLU A 63 2.69 5.12 10.35
C GLU A 63 2.42 3.74 10.98
N PHE A 64 1.96 2.76 10.19
CA PHE A 64 1.70 1.42 10.66
C PHE A 64 2.98 0.66 11.06
N ASN A 65 4.09 0.88 10.34
CA ASN A 65 5.38 0.29 10.70
C ASN A 65 5.87 0.78 12.07
N ASP A 66 5.63 2.04 12.43
CA ASP A 66 5.97 2.56 13.75
C ASP A 66 5.21 1.83 14.86
N LEU A 67 3.94 1.45 14.63
CA LEU A 67 3.15 0.63 15.56
C LEU A 67 3.69 -0.80 15.67
N LEU A 68 4.15 -1.39 14.55
CA LEU A 68 4.81 -2.69 14.55
C LEU A 68 6.11 -2.67 15.35
N GLU A 69 6.94 -1.64 15.19
CA GLU A 69 8.16 -1.50 15.97
C GLU A 69 7.88 -1.36 17.48
N GLN A 70 6.83 -0.62 17.85
CA GLN A 70 6.40 -0.49 19.24
C GLN A 70 5.93 -1.83 19.82
N LYS A 71 5.16 -2.60 19.04
CA LYS A 71 4.76 -3.97 19.38
C LYS A 71 5.99 -4.85 19.62
N GLU A 72 6.96 -4.85 18.70
CA GLU A 72 8.18 -5.66 18.81
C GLU A 72 9.02 -5.30 20.05
N LYS A 73 9.17 -4.01 20.33
CA LYS A 73 9.84 -3.52 21.55
C LYS A 73 9.12 -4.04 22.80
N LEU A 74 7.79 -3.94 22.86
CA LEU A 74 6.99 -4.43 23.98
C LEU A 74 7.05 -5.95 24.15
N CYS A 75 7.00 -6.72 23.06
CA CYS A 75 7.14 -8.18 23.11
C CYS A 75 8.53 -8.59 23.61
N SER A 76 9.59 -7.88 23.18
CA SER A 76 10.96 -8.13 23.61
C SER A 76 11.16 -7.82 25.09
N GLU A 77 10.61 -6.70 25.57
CA GLU A 77 10.62 -6.36 27.00
C GLU A 77 9.83 -7.39 27.81
N ALA A 78 8.65 -7.80 27.36
CA ALA A 78 7.86 -8.83 28.05
C ALA A 78 8.64 -10.16 28.18
N GLU A 79 9.34 -10.56 27.12
CA GLU A 79 10.18 -11.76 27.11
C GLU A 79 11.38 -11.67 28.06
N GLN A 80 12.04 -10.52 28.17
CA GLN A 80 13.12 -10.30 29.15
C GLN A 80 12.68 -10.48 30.60
N PHE A 81 11.39 -10.34 30.89
CA PHE A 81 10.83 -10.46 32.24
C PHE A 81 9.98 -11.73 32.43
N ASP A 82 10.09 -12.71 31.52
CA ASP A 82 9.28 -13.95 31.52
C ASP A 82 7.77 -13.68 31.61
N LEU A 83 7.31 -12.57 31.03
CA LEU A 83 5.90 -12.19 30.95
C LEU A 83 5.27 -12.77 29.68
N LYS A 84 3.96 -13.07 29.75
CA LYS A 84 3.20 -13.51 28.57
C LYS A 84 3.27 -12.41 27.50
N LYS A 85 3.65 -12.78 26.28
CA LYS A 85 3.68 -11.86 25.14
C LYS A 85 2.26 -11.32 24.87
N PRO A 86 2.09 -9.98 24.75
CA PRO A 86 0.82 -9.40 24.37
C PRO A 86 0.46 -9.75 22.93
N GLU A 87 -0.81 -10.01 22.67
CA GLU A 87 -1.36 -10.30 21.34
C GLU A 87 -2.24 -9.13 20.91
N PHE A 88 -2.08 -8.66 19.68
CA PHE A 88 -2.81 -7.53 19.13
C PHE A 88 -3.55 -7.97 17.86
N LEU A 89 -4.77 -8.49 18.00
CA LEU A 89 -5.54 -9.04 16.87
C LEU A 89 -5.87 -7.98 15.82
N VAL A 90 -6.32 -6.80 16.26
CA VAL A 90 -6.66 -5.66 15.37
C VAL A 90 -5.45 -5.23 14.53
N LEU A 91 -4.23 -5.29 15.10
CA LEU A 91 -3.01 -4.96 14.38
C LEU A 91 -2.78 -5.93 13.21
N GLU A 92 -2.93 -7.23 13.44
CA GLU A 92 -2.74 -8.23 12.38
C GLU A 92 -3.84 -8.14 11.30
N GLU A 93 -5.08 -7.82 11.69
CA GLU A 93 -6.18 -7.56 10.74
C GLU A 93 -5.88 -6.36 9.84
N VAL A 94 -5.49 -5.23 10.44
CA VAL A 94 -5.14 -4.01 9.72
C VAL A 94 -3.92 -4.22 8.82
N LYS A 95 -2.93 -4.99 9.28
CA LYS A 95 -1.77 -5.38 8.46
C LYS A 95 -2.21 -6.10 7.19
N SER A 96 -3.08 -7.10 7.32
CA SER A 96 -3.58 -7.86 6.18
C SER A 96 -4.36 -6.97 5.20
N ASP A 97 -5.23 -6.07 5.72
CA ASP A 97 -5.98 -5.14 4.87
C ASP A 97 -5.05 -4.14 4.15
N LEU A 98 -4.04 -3.60 4.83
CA LEU A 98 -3.02 -2.73 4.24
C LEU A 98 -2.20 -3.44 3.16
N GLU A 99 -1.87 -4.71 3.32
CA GLU A 99 -1.16 -5.51 2.30
C GLU A 99 -2.04 -5.78 1.08
N ILE A 100 -3.32 -6.08 1.27
CA ILE A 100 -4.27 -6.29 0.17
C ILE A 100 -4.50 -4.99 -0.60
N VAL A 101 -4.79 -3.88 0.10
CA VAL A 101 -4.99 -2.58 -0.53
C VAL A 101 -3.68 -2.12 -1.18
N GLY A 102 -2.55 -2.21 -0.48
CA GLY A 102 -1.24 -1.83 -0.98
C GLY A 102 -0.81 -2.59 -2.23
N SER A 103 -0.99 -3.92 -2.27
CA SER A 103 -0.65 -4.72 -3.45
C SER A 103 -1.49 -4.37 -4.68
N ASN A 104 -2.77 -4.05 -4.48
CA ASN A 104 -3.63 -3.56 -5.57
C ASN A 104 -3.12 -2.22 -6.12
N TRP A 105 -2.83 -1.25 -5.26
CA TRP A 105 -2.39 0.09 -5.67
C TRP A 105 -0.94 0.12 -6.20
N LEU A 106 -0.08 -0.80 -5.76
CA LEU A 106 1.29 -0.94 -6.27
C LEU A 106 1.31 -1.25 -7.77
N LEU A 107 0.38 -2.09 -8.25
CA LEU A 107 0.28 -2.42 -9.67
C LEU A 107 -0.03 -1.17 -10.52
N PHE A 108 -0.89 -0.28 -10.00
CA PHE A 108 -1.22 0.99 -10.65
C PHE A 108 -0.02 1.94 -10.64
N GLU A 109 0.68 2.04 -9.52
CA GLU A 109 1.88 2.86 -9.39
C GLU A 109 2.98 2.42 -10.37
N GLU A 110 3.27 1.13 -10.43
CA GLU A 110 4.27 0.56 -11.34
C GLU A 110 3.95 0.87 -12.82
N PHE A 111 2.67 0.79 -13.21
CA PHE A 111 2.24 1.13 -14.57
C PHE A 111 2.47 2.61 -14.87
N ASN A 112 2.07 3.49 -13.96
CA ASN A 112 2.26 4.93 -14.13
C ASN A 112 3.74 5.30 -14.20
N ASN A 113 4.59 4.68 -13.37
CA ASN A 113 6.03 4.89 -13.42
C ASN A 113 6.63 4.45 -14.76
N ALA A 114 6.17 3.33 -15.33
CA ALA A 114 6.60 2.89 -16.66
C ALA A 114 6.22 3.90 -17.75
N LEU A 115 5.03 4.50 -17.68
CA LEU A 115 4.62 5.56 -18.60
C LEU A 115 5.38 6.87 -18.37
N GLU A 116 5.62 7.24 -17.11
CA GLU A 116 6.30 8.49 -16.75
C GLU A 116 7.73 8.54 -17.29
N VAL A 117 8.42 7.39 -17.36
CA VAL A 117 9.73 7.27 -18.01
C VAL A 117 9.67 7.71 -19.48
N LEU A 118 8.63 7.32 -20.20
CA LEU A 118 8.44 7.71 -21.61
C LEU A 118 8.07 9.18 -21.74
N VAL A 119 7.21 9.69 -20.85
CA VAL A 119 6.78 11.09 -20.84
C VAL A 119 7.92 12.07 -20.51
N LYS A 120 8.89 11.65 -19.69
CA LYS A 120 10.07 12.44 -19.34
C LYS A 120 11.08 12.56 -20.49
N GLU A 121 10.98 11.70 -21.50
CA GLU A 121 11.86 11.76 -22.66
C GLU A 121 11.47 12.92 -23.59
N ASP A 122 12.47 13.58 -24.19
CA ASP A 122 12.19 14.64 -25.14
C ASP A 122 11.54 14.07 -26.42
N TRP A 123 10.55 14.79 -26.95
CA TRP A 123 9.79 14.33 -28.11
C TRP A 123 10.66 14.06 -29.35
N ILE A 124 11.76 14.79 -29.52
CA ILE A 124 12.62 14.68 -30.71
C ILE A 124 13.38 13.35 -30.70
N SER A 125 13.83 12.90 -29.54
CA SER A 125 14.43 11.59 -29.30
C SER A 125 13.38 10.48 -29.36
N PHE A 126 12.22 10.70 -28.73
CA PHE A 126 11.20 9.67 -28.55
C PHE A 126 10.47 9.30 -29.84
N ARG A 127 10.17 10.26 -30.72
CA ARG A 127 9.41 10.03 -31.97
C ARG A 127 10.04 8.99 -32.91
N ASN A 128 11.34 8.75 -32.79
CA ASN A 128 12.04 7.74 -33.59
C ASN A 128 11.99 6.33 -32.96
N ARG A 129 11.37 6.22 -31.78
CA ARG A 129 11.30 5.01 -30.95
C ARG A 129 9.88 4.73 -30.45
N LEU A 130 8.86 5.03 -31.27
CA LEU A 130 7.46 4.77 -30.93
C LEU A 130 7.19 3.30 -30.57
N TYR A 131 7.96 2.36 -31.15
CA TYR A 131 7.91 0.93 -30.80
C TYR A 131 8.15 0.66 -29.30
N VAL A 132 8.88 1.52 -28.58
CA VAL A 132 9.12 1.38 -27.14
C VAL A 132 7.82 1.56 -26.35
N PHE A 133 6.91 2.42 -26.82
CA PHE A 133 5.59 2.55 -26.23
C PHE A 133 4.77 1.26 -26.40
N GLU A 134 4.75 0.71 -27.61
CA GLU A 134 4.09 -0.57 -27.89
C GLU A 134 4.67 -1.73 -27.06
N GLU A 135 5.99 -1.78 -26.89
CA GLU A 135 6.67 -2.76 -26.02
C GLU A 135 6.18 -2.64 -24.56
N VAL A 136 6.10 -1.42 -24.02
CA VAL A 136 5.57 -1.18 -22.67
C VAL A 136 4.13 -1.67 -22.56
N LEU A 137 3.25 -1.35 -23.52
CA LEU A 137 1.86 -1.83 -23.53
C LEU A 137 1.78 -3.36 -23.63
N SER A 138 2.65 -4.00 -24.40
CA SER A 138 2.69 -5.47 -24.53
C SER A 138 3.12 -6.15 -23.23
N ILE A 139 4.19 -5.68 -22.60
CA ILE A 139 4.68 -6.17 -21.30
C ILE A 139 3.58 -6.08 -20.25
N TRP A 140 2.88 -4.95 -20.21
CA TRP A 140 1.79 -4.73 -19.26
C TRP A 140 0.56 -5.58 -19.56
N ASN A 141 0.23 -5.81 -20.83
CA ASN A 141 -0.81 -6.76 -21.21
C ASN A 141 -0.52 -8.19 -20.73
N GLU A 142 0.71 -8.67 -20.91
CA GLU A 142 1.11 -9.99 -20.41
C GLU A 142 1.07 -10.06 -18.88
N LYS A 143 1.60 -9.03 -18.20
CA LYS A 143 1.56 -8.93 -16.74
C LYS A 143 0.12 -8.97 -16.22
N LEU A 144 -0.79 -8.22 -16.82
CA LEU A 144 -2.21 -8.17 -16.44
C LEU A 144 -3.02 -9.42 -16.80
N ARG A 145 -2.51 -10.27 -17.71
CA ARG A 145 -3.08 -11.61 -17.96
C ARG A 145 -2.74 -12.60 -16.84
N ASN A 146 -1.56 -12.45 -16.23
CA ASN A 146 -1.07 -13.32 -15.17
C ASN A 146 -1.41 -12.81 -13.75
N SER A 147 -1.83 -11.56 -13.62
CA SER A 147 -2.27 -10.97 -12.35
C SER A 147 -3.70 -11.36 -11.97
N PRO A 148 -4.03 -11.40 -10.67
CA PRO A 148 -5.39 -11.59 -10.20
C PRO A 148 -6.33 -10.49 -10.74
N LEU A 149 -7.60 -10.85 -10.93
CA LEU A 149 -8.61 -9.95 -11.48
C LEU A 149 -9.03 -8.93 -10.41
N THR A 150 -8.27 -7.84 -10.31
CA THR A 150 -8.53 -6.74 -9.38
C THR A 150 -9.14 -5.54 -10.11
N HIS A 151 -9.80 -4.63 -9.39
CA HIS A 151 -10.33 -3.39 -9.96
C HIS A 151 -9.24 -2.58 -10.69
N VAL A 152 -8.01 -2.57 -10.14
CA VAL A 152 -6.84 -1.96 -10.78
C VAL A 152 -6.50 -2.64 -12.10
N ALA A 153 -6.45 -3.98 -12.12
CA ALA A 153 -6.13 -4.72 -13.34
C ALA A 153 -7.16 -4.48 -14.45
N VAL A 154 -8.45 -4.38 -14.11
CA VAL A 154 -9.52 -4.04 -15.06
C VAL A 154 -9.36 -2.62 -15.61
N ARG A 155 -9.07 -1.65 -14.73
CA ARG A 155 -8.84 -0.26 -15.12
C ARG A 155 -7.65 -0.12 -16.06
N LEU A 156 -6.52 -0.75 -15.72
CA LEU A 156 -5.30 -0.74 -16.53
C LEU A 156 -5.50 -1.41 -17.90
N LYS A 157 -6.24 -2.52 -17.96
CA LYS A 157 -6.61 -3.14 -19.25
C LYS A 157 -7.37 -2.15 -20.14
N GLY A 158 -8.35 -1.43 -19.59
CA GLY A 158 -9.08 -0.42 -20.33
C GLY A 158 -8.22 0.75 -20.84
N GLU A 159 -7.21 1.19 -20.06
CA GLU A 159 -6.26 2.21 -20.53
C GLU A 159 -5.36 1.71 -21.65
N ILE A 160 -4.84 0.48 -21.53
CA ILE A 160 -4.01 -0.13 -22.56
C ILE A 160 -4.80 -0.31 -23.86
N GLU A 161 -6.03 -0.80 -23.79
CA GLU A 161 -6.92 -0.93 -24.94
C GLU A 161 -7.18 0.43 -25.60
N PHE A 162 -7.41 1.49 -24.81
CA PHE A 162 -7.56 2.84 -25.32
C PHE A 162 -6.31 3.31 -26.07
N TYR A 163 -5.12 3.13 -25.49
CA TYR A 163 -3.86 3.53 -26.13
C TYR A 163 -3.62 2.77 -27.44
N GLN A 164 -3.90 1.47 -27.47
CA GLN A 164 -3.77 0.66 -28.68
C GLN A 164 -4.72 1.11 -29.79
N VAL A 165 -5.96 1.47 -29.47
CA VAL A 165 -6.94 1.97 -30.45
C VAL A 165 -6.56 3.35 -31.00
N VAL A 166 -5.98 4.21 -30.17
CA VAL A 166 -5.54 5.54 -30.59
C VAL A 166 -4.30 5.45 -31.49
N ASP A 167 -3.33 4.60 -31.17
CA ASP A 167 -2.11 4.42 -31.96
C ASP A 167 -2.41 3.93 -33.40
N VAL A 168 -3.35 2.99 -33.54
CA VAL A 168 -3.81 2.47 -34.84
C VAL A 168 -4.44 3.56 -35.73
N LYS A 169 -4.91 4.69 -35.18
CA LYS A 169 -5.47 5.79 -35.98
C LYS A 169 -4.42 6.77 -36.53
N PHE A 170 -3.17 6.68 -36.07
CA PHE A 170 -2.08 7.56 -36.52
C PHE A 170 -1.15 6.90 -37.56
N TYR A 171 -1.37 5.62 -37.87
CA TYR A 171 -0.81 4.92 -39.03
C TYR A 171 -1.81 4.88 -40.19
#